data_AF-A0A7K2YPT2-F1
#
_entry.id   AF-A0A7K2YPT2-F1
#
_cell.length_a   1.000
_cell.length_b   1.000
_cell.length_c   1.000
_cell.angle_alpha   90.00
_cell.angle_beta   90.00
_cell.angle_gamma   90.00
#
_symmetry.space_group_name_H-M   'P 1'
#
loop_
_entity.id
_entity.type
_entity.pdbx_description
1 polymer ?
#
loop_
_entity_poly.entity_id
_entity_poly.type
_entity_poly.pdbx_seq_one_letter_code
_entity_poly.pdbx_strand_id
1 'polypeptide(L)'
;MGEDLDAVEQVMLANLLDGRRPRRRSSEMPTRSNRQHQPPQQRRQAQSVPRAVIPAPAPAPAANRDATRVLDIGRVIKQIDPRTTPEQRHAMATSWTQLDLTAAQVLAWLTAGILPSEHALAATCLDRGLTPQDMKTRVEGVRVVERLRSEGVDGVVALLRTGTA
;
A
#
# COMPACT_ATOMS: atom_id res chain seq x y z
N MET A 1 -27.11 17.57 -2.28
CA MET A 1 -27.56 16.58 -1.30
C MET A 1 -26.36 15.70 -1.02
N GLY A 2 -25.73 15.91 0.13
CA GLY A 2 -24.50 15.20 0.50
C GLY A 2 -24.85 13.78 0.88
N GLU A 3 -24.16 12.82 0.27
CA GLU A 3 -24.27 11.41 0.62
C GLU A 3 -23.58 11.24 1.99
N ASP A 4 -24.41 11.04 3.01
CA ASP A 4 -24.02 10.77 4.39
C ASP A 4 -23.29 9.41 4.40
N LEU A 5 -21.96 9.46 4.49
CA LEU A 5 -21.16 8.26 4.69
C LEU A 5 -21.55 7.64 6.03
N ASP A 6 -21.94 6.36 5.99
CA ASP A 6 -22.32 5.58 7.16
C ASP A 6 -21.27 5.74 8.27
N ALA A 7 -21.71 5.92 9.52
CA ALA A 7 -20.83 6.28 10.63
C ALA A 7 -19.65 5.30 10.81
N VAL A 8 -19.81 4.07 10.33
CA VAL A 8 -18.76 3.05 10.31
C VAL A 8 -17.66 3.36 9.29
N GLU A 9 -18.00 3.83 8.09
CA GLU A 9 -17.03 4.21 7.06
C GLU A 9 -16.25 5.47 7.45
N GLN A 10 -16.88 6.45 8.10
CA GLN A 10 -16.17 7.62 8.62
C GLN A 10 -15.17 7.25 9.72
N VAL A 11 -15.53 6.31 10.60
CA VAL A 11 -14.62 5.81 11.65
C VAL A 11 -13.47 5.00 11.05
N MET A 12 -13.70 4.21 9.99
CA MET A 12 -12.61 3.50 9.31
C MET A 12 -11.66 4.44 8.55
N LEU A 13 -12.21 5.46 7.88
CA LEU A 13 -11.41 6.46 7.18
C LEU A 13 -10.56 7.29 8.15
N ALA A 14 -11.14 7.68 9.31
CA ALA A 14 -10.43 8.41 10.36
C ALA A 14 -9.29 7.59 10.98
N ASN A 15 -9.51 6.29 11.23
CA ASN A 15 -8.47 5.40 11.76
C ASN A 15 -7.35 5.11 10.76
N LEU A 16 -7.67 5.11 9.45
CA LEU A 16 -6.69 4.92 8.39
C LEU A 16 -5.80 6.16 8.19
N LEU A 17 -6.36 7.35 8.36
CA LEU A 17 -5.66 8.63 8.24
C LEU A 17 -4.81 8.97 9.49
N ASP A 18 -5.24 8.58 10.70
CA ASP A 18 -4.53 8.92 11.95
C ASP A 18 -3.35 7.95 12.29
N GLY A 19 -3.17 6.88 11.53
CA GLY A 19 -2.03 5.95 11.71
C GLY A 19 -1.96 5.25 13.08
N ARG A 20 -3.00 5.33 13.91
CA ARG A 20 -3.03 4.70 15.24
C ARG A 20 -3.36 3.22 15.13
N ARG A 21 -2.33 2.39 15.24
CA ARG A 21 -2.50 0.96 15.54
C ARG A 21 -3.27 0.79 16.86
N PRO A 22 -4.24 -0.15 16.95
CA PRO A 22 -4.84 -0.51 18.22
C PRO A 22 -3.79 -1.16 19.12
N ARG A 23 -3.41 -0.43 20.18
CA ARG A 23 -2.47 -0.88 21.18
C ARG A 23 -3.18 -1.89 22.08
N ARG A 24 -2.92 -3.19 21.90
CA ARG A 24 -3.11 -4.20 22.93
C ARG A 24 -2.46 -3.68 24.22
N ARG A 25 -3.23 -3.51 25.29
CA ARG A 25 -2.67 -3.40 26.64
C ARG A 25 -3.40 -4.40 27.54
N SER A 26 -2.82 -5.60 27.60
CA SER A 26 -2.99 -6.50 28.72
C SER A 26 -2.43 -5.82 29.97
N SER A 27 -3.19 -5.97 31.06
CA SER A 27 -2.79 -6.16 32.46
C SER A 27 -1.41 -5.68 32.90
N GLU A 28 -1.37 -4.86 33.96
CA GLU A 28 -0.69 -5.17 35.23
C GLU A 28 -0.64 -3.92 36.11
N MET A 29 -1.27 -3.98 37.29
CA MET A 29 -0.85 -3.20 38.46
C MET A 29 0.43 -3.84 39.01
N PRO A 30 1.39 -3.05 39.51
CA PRO A 30 1.63 -3.11 40.95
C PRO A 30 1.95 -1.77 41.62
N THR A 31 1.38 -1.66 42.82
CA THR A 31 1.89 -1.07 44.07
C THR A 31 2.92 0.08 44.07
N ARG A 32 2.45 1.17 44.67
CA ARG A 32 3.14 2.34 45.22
C ARG A 32 4.06 1.97 46.42
N SER A 33 5.17 2.71 46.50
CA SER A 33 6.01 3.01 47.68
C SER A 33 6.59 1.85 48.48
N ASN A 34 7.93 1.75 48.51
CA ASN A 34 8.60 1.97 49.79
C ASN A 34 10.01 2.55 49.66
N ARG A 35 10.31 3.33 50.68
CA ARG A 35 11.41 4.25 50.93
C ARG A 35 12.66 3.50 51.42
N GLN A 36 13.80 4.18 51.32
CA GLN A 36 14.98 4.07 52.21
C GLN A 36 15.92 2.85 52.05
N HIS A 37 17.14 3.09 51.57
CA HIS A 37 18.34 3.26 52.41
C HIS A 37 19.58 3.15 51.52
N GLN A 38 20.38 4.21 51.48
CA GLN A 38 21.72 4.21 50.89
C GLN A 38 22.72 4.30 52.04
N PRO A 39 23.61 3.31 52.24
CA PRO A 39 24.85 3.49 52.99
C PRO A 39 26.08 3.48 52.06
N PRO A 40 27.23 4.01 52.53
CA PRO A 40 28.30 4.50 51.68
C PRO A 40 29.36 3.45 51.30
N GLN A 41 30.04 3.74 50.18
CA GLN A 41 31.39 3.35 49.79
C GLN A 41 31.87 1.90 50.06
N GLN A 42 31.99 1.12 48.97
CA GLN A 42 33.20 0.32 48.77
C GLN A 42 33.75 0.53 47.36
N ARG A 43 34.92 1.16 47.36
CA ARG A 43 35.84 1.35 46.24
C ARG A 43 36.28 -0.04 45.73
N ARG A 44 35.55 -0.61 44.77
CA ARG A 44 36.02 -1.81 44.05
C ARG A 44 36.62 -1.40 42.72
N GLN A 45 37.88 -1.74 42.62
CA GLN A 45 38.85 -1.47 41.57
C GLN A 45 38.25 -1.81 40.20
N ALA A 46 38.53 -0.95 39.22
CA ALA A 46 38.23 -1.20 37.82
C ALA A 46 38.98 -2.47 37.37
N GLN A 47 38.29 -3.61 37.35
CA GLN A 47 38.69 -4.75 36.52
C GLN A 47 38.20 -4.46 35.11
N SER A 48 39.14 -4.06 34.26
CA SER A 48 39.01 -3.99 32.81
C SER A 48 38.74 -5.39 32.26
N VAL A 49 37.47 -5.79 32.24
CA VAL A 49 37.02 -6.92 31.43
C VAL A 49 37.19 -6.52 29.95
N PRO A 50 37.90 -7.32 29.13
CA PRO A 50 37.93 -7.08 27.70
C PRO A 50 36.49 -7.23 27.19
N ARG A 51 35.92 -6.13 26.72
CA ARG A 51 34.61 -6.10 26.10
C ARG A 51 34.65 -7.04 24.91
N ALA A 52 34.02 -8.21 25.05
CA ALA A 52 33.80 -9.09 23.92
C ALA A 52 33.12 -8.25 22.83
N VAL A 53 33.81 -8.06 21.71
CA VAL A 53 33.24 -7.44 20.51
C VAL A 53 32.20 -8.43 20.02
N ILE A 54 30.95 -8.23 20.43
CA ILE A 54 29.82 -8.93 19.83
C ILE A 54 29.86 -8.49 18.36
N PRO A 55 30.06 -9.40 17.39
CA PRO A 55 29.95 -9.04 15.99
C PRO A 55 28.57 -8.44 15.79
N ALA A 56 28.50 -7.28 15.12
CA ALA A 56 27.23 -6.69 14.75
C ALA A 56 26.36 -7.79 14.10
N PRO A 57 25.08 -7.93 14.47
CA PRO A 57 24.22 -8.91 13.82
C PRO A 57 24.29 -8.67 12.32
N ALA A 58 24.57 -9.74 11.56
CA ALA A 58 24.60 -9.66 10.11
C ALA A 58 23.32 -8.97 9.62
N PRO A 59 23.41 -8.04 8.64
CA PRO A 59 22.21 -7.40 8.11
C PRO A 59 21.25 -8.50 7.69
N ALA A 60 20.04 -8.50 8.26
CA ALA A 60 19.01 -9.46 7.92
C ALA A 60 18.89 -9.50 6.38
N PRO A 61 18.78 -10.69 5.77
CA PRO A 61 18.63 -10.79 4.32
C PRO A 61 17.46 -9.90 3.92
N ALA A 62 17.61 -9.13 2.84
CA ALA A 62 16.57 -8.28 2.28
C ALA A 62 15.36 -9.15 1.93
N ALA A 63 14.52 -9.44 2.92
CA ALA A 63 13.45 -10.40 2.81
C ALA A 63 12.35 -9.77 1.96
N ASN A 64 12.43 -10.08 0.66
CA ASN A 64 11.30 -10.35 -0.20
C ASN A 64 10.29 -9.20 -0.37
N ARG A 65 10.79 -7.99 -0.67
CA ARG A 65 9.95 -6.85 -1.05
C ARG A 65 8.95 -7.21 -2.14
N ASP A 66 9.36 -8.00 -3.13
CA ASP A 66 8.48 -8.48 -4.20
C ASP A 66 7.36 -9.39 -3.68
N ALA A 67 7.63 -10.38 -2.81
CA ALA A 67 6.52 -11.17 -2.26
C ALA A 67 5.56 -10.35 -1.41
N THR A 68 6.04 -9.36 -0.66
CA THR A 68 5.15 -8.44 0.06
C THR A 68 4.25 -7.67 -0.91
N ARG A 69 4.81 -7.15 -2.01
CA ARG A 69 4.04 -6.45 -3.04
C ARG A 69 3.02 -7.36 -3.72
N VAL A 70 3.41 -8.57 -4.08
CA VAL A 70 2.49 -9.55 -4.69
C VAL A 70 1.31 -9.85 -3.76
N LEU A 71 1.55 -9.98 -2.45
CA LEU A 71 0.47 -10.19 -1.48
C LEU A 71 -0.46 -8.98 -1.35
N ASP A 72 0.10 -7.76 -1.29
CA ASP A 72 -0.70 -6.54 -1.18
C ASP A 72 -1.51 -6.25 -2.45
N ILE A 73 -0.90 -6.41 -3.64
CA ILE A 73 -1.61 -6.30 -4.92
C ILE A 73 -2.67 -7.41 -5.04
N GLY A 74 -2.34 -8.64 -4.64
CA GLY A 74 -3.31 -9.75 -4.63
C GLY A 74 -4.51 -9.47 -3.72
N ARG A 75 -4.30 -8.77 -2.59
CA ARG A 75 -5.40 -8.32 -1.71
C ARG A 75 -6.29 -7.29 -2.42
N VAL A 76 -5.69 -6.32 -3.11
CA VAL A 76 -6.41 -5.32 -3.91
C VAL A 76 -7.26 -5.99 -5.00
N ILE A 77 -6.67 -6.93 -5.76
CA ILE A 77 -7.39 -7.67 -6.80
C ILE A 77 -8.59 -8.43 -6.22
N LYS A 78 -8.42 -9.08 -5.06
CA LYS A 78 -9.53 -9.76 -4.36
C LYS A 78 -10.67 -8.80 -4.01
N GLN A 79 -10.35 -7.57 -3.61
CA GLN A 79 -11.35 -6.56 -3.25
C GLN A 79 -12.17 -6.11 -4.46
N ILE A 80 -11.53 -5.95 -5.61
CA ILE A 80 -12.18 -5.52 -6.86
C ILE A 80 -12.92 -6.68 -7.54
N ASP A 81 -12.31 -7.86 -7.58
CA ASP A 81 -12.90 -9.07 -8.16
C ASP A 81 -12.79 -10.27 -7.18
N PRO A 82 -13.81 -10.45 -6.32
CA PRO A 82 -13.80 -11.50 -5.29
C PRO A 82 -13.92 -12.91 -5.86
N ARG A 83 -14.22 -13.08 -7.16
CA ARG A 83 -14.38 -14.38 -7.81
C ARG A 83 -13.05 -15.02 -8.21
N THR A 84 -11.98 -14.24 -8.22
CA THR A 84 -10.63 -14.72 -8.55
C THR A 84 -10.12 -15.75 -7.54
N THR A 85 -9.63 -16.89 -8.04
CA THR A 85 -9.00 -17.91 -7.18
C THR A 85 -7.67 -17.40 -6.61
N PRO A 86 -7.16 -17.95 -5.50
CA PRO A 86 -5.85 -17.57 -4.97
C PRO A 86 -4.71 -17.63 -5.99
N GLU A 87 -4.70 -18.66 -6.83
CA GLU A 87 -3.69 -18.88 -7.87
C GLU A 87 -3.79 -17.83 -8.98
N GLN A 88 -5.02 -17.55 -9.45
CA GLN A 88 -5.28 -16.49 -10.43
C GLN A 88 -4.85 -15.11 -9.90
N ARG A 89 -5.19 -14.80 -8.65
CA ARG A 89 -4.77 -13.55 -8.01
C ARG A 89 -3.26 -13.44 -7.91
N HIS A 90 -2.58 -14.52 -7.55
CA HIS A 90 -1.14 -14.53 -7.45
C HIS A 90 -0.48 -14.27 -8.81
N ALA A 91 -0.98 -14.93 -9.87
CA ALA A 91 -0.51 -14.73 -11.23
C ALA A 91 -0.72 -13.27 -11.68
N MET A 92 -1.94 -12.74 -11.53
CA MET A 92 -2.25 -11.35 -11.87
C MET A 92 -1.37 -10.37 -11.07
N ALA A 93 -1.27 -10.54 -9.75
CA ALA A 93 -0.46 -9.67 -8.90
C ALA A 93 1.02 -9.66 -9.32
N THR A 94 1.56 -10.82 -9.73
CA THR A 94 2.93 -10.93 -10.25
C THR A 94 3.09 -10.20 -11.59
N SER A 95 2.08 -10.21 -12.46
CA SER A 95 2.08 -9.40 -13.67
C SER A 95 2.12 -7.89 -13.36
N TRP A 96 1.33 -7.44 -12.38
CA TRP A 96 1.31 -6.04 -11.96
C TRP A 96 2.61 -5.58 -11.28
N THR A 97 3.37 -6.48 -10.63
CA THR A 97 4.68 -6.12 -10.06
C THR A 97 5.72 -5.76 -11.11
N GLN A 98 5.54 -6.19 -12.37
CA GLN A 98 6.45 -5.85 -13.47
C GLN A 98 6.42 -4.35 -13.82
N LEU A 99 5.34 -3.64 -13.47
CA LEU A 99 5.17 -2.20 -13.73
C LEU A 99 5.78 -1.30 -12.66
N ASP A 100 6.46 -1.89 -11.68
CA ASP A 100 7.00 -1.24 -10.49
C ASP A 100 6.00 -0.33 -9.72
N LEU A 101 4.70 -0.63 -9.80
CA LEU A 101 3.66 0.12 -9.09
C LEU A 101 3.49 -0.33 -7.64
N THR A 102 3.05 0.60 -6.79
CA THR A 102 2.55 0.31 -5.45
C THR A 102 1.13 -0.26 -5.52
N ALA A 103 0.69 -0.98 -4.47
CA ALA A 103 -0.68 -1.52 -4.42
C ALA A 103 -1.76 -0.43 -4.52
N ALA A 104 -1.49 0.77 -3.98
CA ALA A 104 -2.39 1.92 -4.11
C ALA A 104 -2.51 2.43 -5.55
N GLN A 105 -1.41 2.45 -6.30
CA GLN A 105 -1.42 2.80 -7.73
C GLN A 105 -2.14 1.73 -8.56
N VAL A 106 -1.93 0.45 -8.27
CA VAL A 106 -2.68 -0.63 -8.92
C VAL A 106 -4.18 -0.48 -8.65
N LEU A 107 -4.58 -0.25 -7.40
CA LEU A 107 -5.97 0.03 -7.05
C LEU A 107 -6.54 1.20 -7.88
N ALA A 108 -5.79 2.29 -8.05
CA ALA A 108 -6.23 3.43 -8.85
C ALA A 108 -6.51 3.04 -10.31
N TRP A 109 -5.65 2.22 -10.93
CA TRP A 109 -5.89 1.70 -12.28
C TRP A 109 -7.13 0.81 -12.36
N LEU A 110 -7.33 -0.08 -11.38
CA LEU A 110 -8.50 -0.96 -11.34
C LEU A 110 -9.80 -0.18 -11.17
N THR A 111 -9.82 0.79 -10.26
CA THR A 111 -10.97 1.70 -10.05
C THR A 111 -11.23 2.59 -11.27
N ALA A 112 -10.20 2.88 -12.06
CA ALA A 112 -10.31 3.61 -13.30
C ALA A 112 -10.92 2.81 -14.46
N GLY A 113 -11.17 1.50 -14.27
CA GLY A 113 -11.85 0.64 -15.23
C GLY A 113 -10.93 -0.27 -16.04
N ILE A 114 -9.64 -0.35 -15.67
CA ILE A 114 -8.73 -1.40 -16.15
C ILE A 114 -9.06 -2.68 -15.38
N LEU A 115 -9.31 -3.77 -16.08
CA LEU A 115 -9.61 -5.05 -15.43
C LEU A 115 -8.36 -5.62 -14.76
N PRO A 116 -8.50 -6.49 -13.73
CA PRO A 116 -7.36 -7.12 -13.07
C PRO A 116 -6.40 -7.86 -14.00
N SER A 117 -6.89 -8.38 -15.13
CA SER A 117 -6.10 -9.05 -16.17
C SER A 117 -5.41 -8.09 -17.15
N GLU A 118 -5.84 -6.84 -17.24
CA GLU A 118 -5.43 -5.86 -18.27
C GLU A 118 -4.18 -5.04 -17.89
N HIS A 119 -3.24 -5.64 -17.16
CA HIS A 119 -1.99 -4.97 -16.76
C HIS A 119 -1.19 -4.42 -17.94
N ALA A 120 -1.19 -5.11 -19.09
CA ALA A 120 -0.50 -4.64 -20.30
C ALA A 120 -1.09 -3.31 -20.83
N LEU A 121 -2.41 -3.12 -20.71
CA LEU A 121 -3.04 -1.86 -21.09
C LEU A 121 -2.61 -0.72 -20.16
N ALA A 122 -2.50 -0.99 -18.86
CA ALA A 122 -1.97 0.00 -17.91
C ALA A 122 -0.49 0.35 -18.20
N ALA A 123 0.32 -0.63 -18.63
CA ALA A 123 1.70 -0.40 -19.06
C ALA A 123 1.77 0.58 -20.24
N THR A 124 1.01 0.31 -21.31
CA THR A 124 0.95 1.18 -22.49
C THR A 124 0.47 2.59 -22.13
N CYS A 125 -0.49 2.72 -21.21
CA CYS A 125 -0.94 4.02 -20.73
C CYS A 125 0.19 4.78 -20.02
N LEU A 126 0.94 4.13 -19.13
CA LEU A 126 2.07 4.75 -18.44
C LEU A 126 3.17 5.20 -19.40
N ASP A 127 3.52 4.37 -20.39
CA ASP A 127 4.51 4.71 -21.42
C ASP A 127 4.11 5.95 -22.23
N ARG A 128 2.82 6.25 -22.29
CA ARG A 128 2.25 7.41 -22.99
C ARG A 128 1.95 8.59 -22.09
N GLY A 129 2.32 8.51 -20.81
CA GLY A 129 2.07 9.55 -19.82
C GLY A 129 0.61 9.68 -19.39
N LEU A 130 -0.23 8.67 -19.68
CA LEU A 130 -1.61 8.63 -19.23
C LEU A 130 -1.67 8.12 -17.79
N THR A 131 -2.55 8.72 -17.02
CA THR A 131 -2.80 8.38 -15.62
C THR A 131 -4.15 7.68 -15.46
N PRO A 132 -4.41 7.01 -14.31
CA PRO A 132 -5.73 6.46 -14.02
C PRO A 132 -6.85 7.51 -14.07
N GLN A 133 -6.54 8.79 -13.83
CA GLN A 133 -7.54 9.86 -13.88
C GLN A 133 -8.01 10.13 -15.31
N ASP A 134 -7.12 10.01 -16.30
CA ASP A 134 -7.45 10.23 -17.72
C ASP A 134 -8.43 9.19 -18.24
N MET A 135 -8.41 7.98 -17.68
CA MET A 135 -9.32 6.89 -18.05
C MET A 135 -10.79 7.20 -17.70
N LYS A 136 -11.03 8.09 -16.73
CA LYS A 136 -12.37 8.53 -16.34
C LYS A 136 -12.95 9.57 -17.29
N THR A 137 -12.11 10.20 -18.11
CA THR A 137 -12.52 11.19 -19.11
C THR A 137 -13.37 10.52 -20.18
N ARG A 138 -14.42 11.22 -20.63
CA ARG A 138 -15.26 10.80 -21.76
C ARG A 138 -14.93 11.61 -23.00
N VAL A 139 -14.72 10.92 -24.12
CA VAL A 139 -14.55 11.50 -25.46
C VAL A 139 -15.69 10.97 -26.31
N GLU A 140 -16.47 11.85 -26.93
CA GLU A 140 -17.64 11.48 -27.75
C GLU A 140 -18.66 10.60 -26.98
N GLY A 141 -18.75 10.79 -25.66
CA GLY A 141 -19.65 10.03 -24.78
C GLY A 141 -19.09 8.69 -24.25
N VAL A 142 -17.98 8.20 -24.78
CA VAL A 142 -17.32 6.93 -24.41
C VAL A 142 -16.11 7.17 -23.51
N ARG A 143 -15.88 6.35 -22.48
CA ARG A 143 -14.66 6.51 -21.64
C ARG A 143 -13.42 6.16 -22.43
N VAL A 144 -12.32 6.87 -22.13
CA VAL A 144 -11.01 6.61 -22.77
C VAL A 144 -10.61 5.14 -22.65
N VAL A 145 -10.80 4.51 -21.49
CA VAL A 145 -10.50 3.08 -21.29
C VAL A 145 -11.31 2.14 -22.18
N GLU A 146 -12.59 2.44 -22.40
CA GLU A 146 -13.47 1.63 -23.26
C GLU A 146 -13.06 1.73 -24.72
N ARG A 147 -12.65 2.93 -25.13
CA ARG A 147 -12.13 3.18 -26.48
C ARG A 147 -10.81 2.48 -26.73
N LEU A 148 -9.85 2.59 -25.80
CA LEU A 148 -8.56 1.90 -25.88
C LEU A 148 -8.72 0.38 -26.08
N ARG A 149 -9.64 -0.24 -25.33
CA ARG A 149 -9.95 -1.67 -25.46
C ARG A 149 -10.58 -2.04 -26.80
N SER A 150 -11.46 -1.19 -27.32
CA SER A 150 -12.27 -1.49 -28.51
C SER A 150 -11.51 -1.28 -29.81
N GLU A 151 -10.71 -0.23 -29.88
CA GLU A 151 -9.99 0.14 -31.10
C GLU A 151 -8.58 -0.47 -31.15
N GLY A 152 -8.14 -1.20 -30.10
CA GLY A 152 -6.78 -1.73 -30.01
C GLY A 152 -5.74 -0.62 -30.18
N VAL A 153 -6.07 0.59 -29.75
CA VAL A 153 -5.29 1.78 -30.03
C VAL A 153 -3.99 1.63 -29.28
N ASP A 154 -2.89 1.50 -30.02
CA ASP A 154 -1.98 2.62 -30.12
C ASP A 154 -1.82 3.34 -28.77
N GLY A 155 -2.45 4.52 -28.73
CA GLY A 155 -2.86 5.20 -27.53
C GLY A 155 -3.80 6.35 -27.85
N VAL A 156 -4.39 6.94 -26.81
CA VAL A 156 -5.36 8.02 -26.94
C VAL A 156 -4.67 9.35 -26.68
N VAL A 157 -4.60 10.22 -27.70
CA VAL A 157 -4.30 11.64 -27.52
C VAL A 157 -5.61 12.33 -27.19
N ALA A 158 -5.95 12.40 -25.89
CA ALA A 158 -7.05 13.24 -25.44
C ALA A 158 -6.56 14.70 -25.43
N LEU A 159 -6.87 15.47 -26.47
CA LEU A 159 -6.79 16.92 -26.39
C LEU A 159 -7.89 17.38 -25.42
N LEU A 160 -7.54 17.53 -24.15
CA LEU A 160 -8.41 18.16 -23.17
C LEU A 160 -8.60 19.61 -23.61
N ARG A 161 -9.70 19.90 -24.32
CA ARG A 161 -10.14 21.29 -24.50
C ARG A 161 -10.44 21.81 -23.10
N THR A 162 -9.54 22.63 -22.57
CA THR A 162 -9.85 23.56 -21.49
C THR A 162 -10.87 24.54 -22.05
N GLY A 163 -12.15 24.15 -21.99
CA GLY A 163 -13.25 25.07 -22.25
C GLY A 163 -13.19 26.16 -21.19
N THR A 164 -12.80 27.36 -21.59
CA THR A 164 -13.14 28.58 -20.88
C THR A 164 -14.66 28.66 -20.84
N ALA A 165 -15.23 28.38 -19.67
CA ALA A 165 -16.61 28.71 -19.34
C ALA A 165 -16.72 30.22 -19.07
#